data_AF-A0A540PCA4-F1
#
_entry.id   AF-A0A540PCA4-F1
#
_cell.length_a   1.000
_cell.length_b   1.000
_cell.length_c   1.000
_cell.angle_alpha   90.00
_cell.angle_beta   90.00
_cell.angle_gamma   90.00
#
_symmetry.space_group_name_H-M   'P 1'
#
loop_
_entity.id
_entity.type
_entity.pdbx_description
1 polymer ?
#
loop_
_entity_poly.entity_id
_entity_poly.type
_entity_poly.pdbx_seq_one_letter_code
_entity_poly.pdbx_strand_id
1 'polypeptide(L)'
;MGDRSSVTVGVLGSYGGRNVGDEAILTAMLDRILAGRPDARLLVFSRNPDHSRAMYPDIEVIGWEGVCREQISEHMRRLSVLVLGGGGILYNTEARRYLRLVRTAQDHGVPVFTYAVGAGPLTDEADCASVRATLSDAAEVTVRDEESKLVLEDAGLNRAITVTGDPALLLEPGDGGGELLRAEAVPRGVRLVGMSVREPGRAAEHLDEDGYHQLLASVGDFLVHRLEAHVVFVPMERDDIRHAHAVVSHMIEAERCRVLHGAYRPQQVLDIVKQLDLAIGMRLHFLIFAALAGIPLLPLPYAGKVFDFAQQIGAPALRGVIREAAGPLLAELDRLWDERPARVAHMNARTAVMRTRAAQTGDRLIAYLDRAAPRPLVPSTAPTAAAIG
;
A
#
# COMPACT_ATOMS: atom_id res chain seq x y z
N MET A 1 -1.47 -37.69 -15.69
CA MET A 1 -1.17 -36.74 -16.79
C MET A 1 -0.51 -35.54 -16.17
N GLY A 2 0.81 -35.39 -16.38
CA GLY A 2 1.64 -34.45 -15.64
C GLY A 2 1.44 -33.00 -16.10
N ASP A 3 1.20 -32.13 -15.13
CA ASP A 3 1.09 -30.68 -15.22
C ASP A 3 2.41 -30.06 -15.75
N ARG A 4 2.47 -29.81 -17.06
CA ARG A 4 3.67 -29.30 -17.76
C ARG A 4 3.48 -27.90 -18.37
N SER A 5 2.43 -27.16 -18.01
CA SER A 5 2.15 -25.84 -18.61
C SER A 5 1.86 -24.69 -17.65
N SER A 6 1.68 -24.92 -16.35
CA SER A 6 1.36 -23.82 -15.41
C SER A 6 2.58 -22.92 -15.16
N VAL A 7 2.44 -21.62 -15.37
CA VAL A 7 3.48 -20.62 -15.08
C VAL A 7 3.51 -20.36 -13.58
N THR A 8 4.70 -20.42 -12.96
CA THR A 8 4.86 -20.10 -11.53
C THR A 8 5.34 -18.66 -11.37
N VAL A 9 4.56 -17.81 -10.71
CA VAL A 9 4.85 -16.40 -10.45
C VAL A 9 5.25 -16.23 -8.99
N GLY A 10 6.49 -15.79 -8.76
CA GLY A 10 6.94 -15.39 -7.43
C GLY A 10 6.69 -13.92 -7.21
N VAL A 11 6.17 -13.52 -6.06
CA VAL A 11 5.85 -12.14 -5.71
C VAL A 11 6.67 -11.73 -4.49
N LEU A 12 7.49 -10.67 -4.64
CA LEU A 12 8.38 -10.15 -3.60
C LEU A 12 8.08 -8.68 -3.35
N GLY A 13 7.85 -8.30 -2.10
CA GLY A 13 7.63 -6.91 -1.67
C GLY A 13 7.64 -6.79 -0.15
N SER A 14 7.13 -5.69 0.40
CA SER A 14 7.06 -5.49 1.87
C SER A 14 5.93 -6.27 2.56
N TYR A 15 5.48 -7.37 1.96
CA TYR A 15 4.32 -8.14 2.38
C TYR A 15 4.59 -8.97 3.64
N GLY A 16 3.55 -9.21 4.42
CA GLY A 16 3.66 -9.82 5.75
C GLY A 16 4.06 -8.83 6.85
N GLY A 17 4.25 -7.55 6.51
CA GLY A 17 4.62 -6.49 7.45
C GLY A 17 3.49 -5.96 8.33
N ARG A 18 2.25 -6.47 8.18
CA ARG A 18 1.03 -5.97 8.84
C ARG A 18 0.73 -4.49 8.55
N ASN A 19 1.21 -3.99 7.42
CA ASN A 19 0.81 -2.71 6.85
C ASN A 19 -0.36 -2.97 5.90
N VAL A 20 -1.53 -2.42 6.21
CA VAL A 20 -2.77 -2.61 5.43
C VAL A 20 -2.60 -2.19 3.98
N GLY A 21 -1.81 -1.15 3.72
CA GLY A 21 -1.52 -0.65 2.39
C GLY A 21 -0.69 -1.61 1.54
N ASP A 22 0.40 -2.15 2.09
CA ASP A 22 1.23 -3.13 1.37
C ASP A 22 0.44 -4.42 1.12
N GLU A 23 -0.39 -4.84 2.09
CA GLU A 23 -1.32 -5.96 1.88
C GLU A 23 -2.37 -5.63 0.80
N ALA A 24 -2.84 -4.39 0.69
CA ALA A 24 -3.76 -3.97 -0.37
C ALA A 24 -3.16 -4.11 -1.76
N ILE A 25 -1.88 -3.71 -1.90
CA ILE A 25 -1.11 -3.87 -3.13
C ILE A 25 -0.97 -5.36 -3.47
N LEU A 26 -0.65 -6.19 -2.47
CA LEU A 26 -0.54 -7.64 -2.67
C LEU A 26 -1.87 -8.23 -3.14
N THR A 27 -2.96 -8.00 -2.40
CA THR A 27 -4.28 -8.52 -2.75
C THR A 27 -4.70 -8.13 -4.16
N ALA A 28 -4.60 -6.83 -4.49
CA ALA A 28 -4.97 -6.33 -5.81
C ALA A 28 -4.11 -6.95 -6.93
N MET A 29 -2.83 -7.19 -6.69
CA MET A 29 -1.93 -7.84 -7.63
C MET A 29 -2.27 -9.31 -7.83
N LEU A 30 -2.49 -10.06 -6.76
CA LEU A 30 -2.82 -11.48 -6.82
C LEU A 30 -4.16 -11.70 -7.52
N ASP A 31 -5.18 -10.93 -7.15
CA ASP A 31 -6.51 -10.97 -7.77
C ASP A 31 -6.40 -10.67 -9.27
N ARG A 32 -5.59 -9.67 -9.66
CA ARG A 32 -5.39 -9.31 -11.07
C ARG A 32 -4.69 -10.42 -11.85
N ILE A 33 -3.67 -11.05 -11.27
CA ILE A 33 -2.95 -12.16 -11.92
C ILE A 33 -3.89 -13.36 -12.09
N LEU A 34 -4.63 -13.76 -11.05
CA LEU A 34 -5.54 -14.91 -11.11
C LEU A 34 -6.72 -14.67 -12.06
N ALA A 35 -7.22 -13.43 -12.15
CA ALA A 35 -8.27 -13.08 -13.10
C ALA A 35 -7.80 -13.19 -14.56
N GLY A 36 -6.53 -12.83 -14.85
CA GLY A 36 -5.96 -12.90 -16.20
C GLY A 36 -5.39 -14.26 -16.56
N ARG A 37 -4.85 -14.99 -15.58
CA ARG A 37 -4.21 -16.30 -15.72
C ARG A 37 -4.61 -17.22 -14.57
N PRO A 38 -5.82 -17.83 -14.63
CA PRO A 38 -6.32 -18.72 -13.58
C PRO A 38 -5.47 -19.99 -13.36
N ASP A 39 -4.65 -20.35 -14.35
CA ASP A 39 -3.72 -21.48 -14.31
C ASP A 39 -2.36 -21.13 -13.66
N ALA A 40 -2.13 -19.86 -13.32
CA ALA A 40 -0.88 -19.42 -12.71
C ALA A 40 -0.76 -19.94 -11.27
N ARG A 41 0.41 -20.46 -10.94
CA ARG A 41 0.77 -20.83 -9.57
C ARG A 41 1.43 -19.64 -8.90
N LEU A 42 0.92 -19.22 -7.75
CA LEU A 42 1.42 -18.05 -7.03
C LEU A 42 2.25 -18.46 -5.83
N LEU A 43 3.38 -17.77 -5.67
CA LEU A 43 4.25 -17.88 -4.52
C LEU A 43 4.54 -16.48 -3.98
N VAL A 44 4.32 -16.24 -2.70
CA VAL A 44 4.59 -14.94 -2.05
C VAL A 44 5.77 -15.06 -1.11
N PHE A 45 6.77 -14.20 -1.30
CA PHE A 45 7.85 -13.99 -0.34
C PHE A 45 7.37 -13.01 0.73
N SER A 46 7.19 -13.52 1.95
CA SER A 46 6.63 -12.78 3.08
C SER A 46 7.65 -12.55 4.20
N ARG A 47 7.54 -11.40 4.85
CA ARG A 47 8.25 -11.05 6.10
C ARG A 47 7.70 -11.82 7.31
N ASN A 48 6.39 -12.11 7.30
CA ASN A 48 5.73 -12.90 8.33
C ASN A 48 4.87 -13.99 7.65
N PRO A 49 5.45 -15.18 7.41
CA PRO A 49 4.78 -16.23 6.66
C PRO A 49 3.46 -16.67 7.29
N ASP A 50 3.39 -16.74 8.61
CA ASP A 50 2.18 -17.21 9.32
C ASP A 50 1.03 -16.22 9.15
N HIS A 51 1.32 -14.92 9.23
CA HIS A 51 0.33 -13.88 8.95
C HIS A 51 -0.17 -13.96 7.50
N SER A 52 0.75 -14.05 6.53
CA SER A 52 0.37 -14.12 5.11
C SER A 52 -0.39 -15.41 4.77
N ARG A 53 -0.03 -16.56 5.36
CA ARG A 53 -0.75 -17.83 5.15
C ARG A 53 -2.19 -17.78 5.69
N ALA A 54 -2.41 -17.07 6.79
CA ALA A 54 -3.76 -16.84 7.32
C ALA A 54 -4.61 -15.91 6.44
N MET A 55 -3.98 -14.98 5.71
CA MET A 55 -4.68 -14.08 4.80
C MET A 55 -4.95 -14.73 3.44
N TYR A 56 -3.99 -15.50 2.92
CA TYR A 56 -4.03 -16.16 1.61
C TYR A 56 -3.78 -17.67 1.74
N PRO A 57 -4.77 -18.45 2.20
CA PRO A 57 -4.59 -19.89 2.48
C PRO A 57 -4.32 -20.73 1.23
N ASP A 58 -4.78 -20.27 0.07
CA ASP A 58 -4.64 -20.98 -1.21
C ASP A 58 -3.33 -20.62 -1.95
N ILE A 59 -2.49 -19.77 -1.36
CA ILE A 59 -1.26 -19.28 -1.98
C ILE A 59 -0.06 -19.80 -1.20
N GLU A 60 0.97 -20.22 -1.93
CA GLU A 60 2.21 -20.66 -1.29
C GLU A 60 2.95 -19.46 -0.70
N VAL A 61 3.31 -19.55 0.59
CA VAL A 61 3.98 -18.47 1.31
C VAL A 61 5.34 -18.93 1.82
N ILE A 62 6.38 -18.22 1.40
CA ILE A 62 7.77 -18.46 1.76
C ILE A 62 8.30 -17.30 2.60
N GLY A 63 8.86 -17.61 3.77
CA GLY A 63 9.63 -16.64 4.56
C GLY A 63 10.97 -16.34 3.93
N TRP A 64 11.40 -15.08 3.96
CA TRP A 64 12.70 -14.70 3.43
C TRP A 64 13.57 -13.89 4.40
N GLU A 65 13.00 -13.28 5.43
CA GLU A 65 13.78 -12.59 6.46
C GLU A 65 14.55 -13.62 7.30
N GLY A 66 15.88 -13.46 7.38
CA GLY A 66 16.76 -14.35 8.15
C GLY A 66 17.00 -15.73 7.54
N VAL A 67 16.55 -15.98 6.31
CA VAL A 67 16.69 -17.27 5.61
C VAL A 67 17.98 -17.28 4.77
N CYS A 68 18.68 -18.41 4.73
CA CYS A 68 19.91 -18.52 3.94
C CYS A 68 19.64 -18.53 2.43
N ARG A 69 20.67 -18.18 1.64
CA ARG A 69 20.54 -18.04 0.19
C ARG A 69 20.22 -19.36 -0.50
N GLU A 70 20.70 -20.47 0.04
CA GLU A 70 20.51 -21.81 -0.52
C GLU A 70 19.04 -22.22 -0.47
N GLN A 71 18.37 -21.98 0.66
CA GLN A 71 16.94 -22.26 0.85
C GLN A 71 16.07 -21.39 -0.07
N ILE A 72 16.38 -20.09 -0.16
CA ILE A 72 15.67 -19.18 -1.08
C ILE A 72 15.91 -19.58 -2.54
N SER A 73 17.11 -20.05 -2.87
CA SER A 73 17.46 -20.50 -4.22
C SER A 73 16.65 -21.71 -4.68
N GLU A 74 16.36 -22.67 -3.80
CA GLU A 74 15.47 -23.80 -4.13
C GLU A 74 14.10 -23.29 -4.58
N HIS A 75 13.57 -22.29 -3.86
CA HIS A 75 12.30 -21.71 -4.19
C HIS A 75 12.32 -20.82 -5.44
N MET A 76 13.45 -20.16 -5.74
CA MET A 76 13.57 -19.31 -6.93
C MET A 76 13.68 -20.09 -8.24
N ARG A 77 14.36 -21.25 -8.27
CA ARG A 77 14.60 -22.01 -9.51
C ARG A 77 13.32 -22.44 -10.24
N ARG A 78 12.23 -22.65 -9.50
CA ARG A 78 10.91 -23.04 -10.02
C ARG A 78 10.08 -21.86 -10.54
N LEU A 79 10.50 -20.62 -10.28
CA LEU A 79 9.78 -19.43 -10.72
C LEU A 79 10.01 -19.22 -12.22
N SER A 80 8.93 -19.02 -12.95
CA SER A 80 8.98 -18.59 -14.35
C SER A 80 9.26 -17.09 -14.46
N VAL A 81 8.84 -16.32 -13.45
CA VAL A 81 9.16 -14.90 -13.29
C VAL A 81 9.14 -14.54 -11.80
N LEU A 82 10.03 -13.62 -11.40
CA LEU A 82 9.96 -12.95 -10.11
C LEU A 82 9.36 -11.55 -10.33
N VAL A 83 8.19 -11.32 -9.75
CA VAL A 83 7.55 -10.02 -9.67
C VAL A 83 8.08 -9.29 -8.44
N LEU A 84 8.87 -8.24 -8.66
CA LEU A 84 9.21 -7.28 -7.62
C LEU A 84 8.01 -6.33 -7.46
N GLY A 85 7.18 -6.63 -6.48
CA GLY A 85 5.87 -6.03 -6.25
C GLY A 85 5.90 -4.56 -5.84
N GLY A 86 4.72 -3.94 -5.89
CA GLY A 86 4.56 -2.49 -5.71
C GLY A 86 4.78 -2.00 -4.29
N GLY A 87 4.55 -0.70 -4.09
CA GLY A 87 4.81 -0.02 -2.83
C GLY A 87 6.18 0.65 -2.80
N GLY A 88 6.43 1.47 -1.77
CA GLY A 88 7.68 2.24 -1.67
C GLY A 88 8.82 1.41 -1.11
N ILE A 89 9.34 0.44 -1.87
CA ILE A 89 10.36 -0.52 -1.41
C ILE A 89 11.79 -0.20 -1.87
N LEU A 90 11.95 0.70 -2.85
CA LEU A 90 13.25 1.10 -3.37
C LEU A 90 13.68 2.45 -2.79
N TYR A 91 14.16 2.45 -1.56
CA TYR A 91 14.71 3.63 -0.89
C TYR A 91 15.99 3.28 -0.14
N ASN A 92 16.72 4.31 0.28
CA ASN A 92 17.98 4.19 1.01
C ASN A 92 17.87 3.18 2.16
N THR A 93 18.91 2.37 2.34
CA THR A 93 19.05 1.29 3.35
C THR A 93 18.20 0.04 3.13
N GLU A 94 17.04 0.15 2.46
CA GLU A 94 16.10 -0.96 2.29
C GLU A 94 16.14 -1.58 0.89
N ALA A 95 16.45 -0.80 -0.15
CA ALA A 95 16.49 -1.27 -1.54
C ALA A 95 17.36 -2.53 -1.69
N ARG A 96 18.59 -2.51 -1.17
CA ARG A 96 19.51 -3.67 -1.21
C ARG A 96 18.91 -4.95 -0.62
N ARG A 97 18.00 -4.87 0.36
CA ARG A 97 17.41 -6.07 0.97
C ARG A 97 16.58 -6.85 -0.03
N TYR A 98 15.71 -6.17 -0.76
CA TYR A 98 14.89 -6.77 -1.81
C TYR A 98 15.74 -7.14 -3.03
N LEU A 99 16.66 -6.25 -3.44
CA LEU A 99 17.47 -6.46 -4.64
C LEU A 99 18.46 -7.62 -4.52
N ARG A 100 18.87 -8.03 -3.31
CA ARG A 100 19.62 -9.28 -3.10
C ARG A 100 18.83 -10.53 -3.52
N LEU A 101 17.52 -10.56 -3.24
CA LEU A 101 16.64 -11.64 -3.68
C LEU A 101 16.44 -11.58 -5.20
N VAL A 102 16.23 -10.38 -5.73
CA VAL A 102 16.16 -10.16 -7.18
C VAL A 102 17.41 -10.69 -7.88
N ARG A 103 18.61 -10.38 -7.34
CA ARG A 103 19.86 -10.88 -7.89
C ARG A 103 19.95 -12.40 -7.83
N THR A 104 19.54 -13.00 -6.71
CA THR A 104 19.51 -14.46 -6.57
C THR A 104 18.61 -15.10 -7.62
N ALA A 105 17.46 -14.49 -7.94
CA ALA A 105 16.58 -14.98 -9.00
C ALA A 105 17.27 -14.89 -10.37
N GLN A 106 17.93 -13.76 -10.67
CA GLN A 106 18.68 -13.56 -11.92
C GLN A 106 19.86 -14.53 -12.07
N ASP A 107 20.55 -14.88 -10.99
CA ASP A 107 21.64 -15.87 -11.01
C ASP A 107 21.13 -17.28 -11.39
N HIS A 108 19.85 -17.60 -11.13
CA HIS A 108 19.17 -18.81 -11.63
C HIS A 108 18.47 -18.56 -12.99
N GLY A 109 18.78 -17.46 -13.65
CA GLY A 109 18.21 -17.02 -14.92
C GLY A 109 16.73 -16.64 -14.84
N VAL A 110 16.13 -16.52 -13.65
CA VAL A 110 14.71 -16.16 -13.51
C VAL A 110 14.54 -14.69 -13.92
N PRO A 111 13.67 -14.39 -14.90
CA PRO A 111 13.43 -13.01 -15.30
C PRO A 111 12.71 -12.24 -14.20
N VAL A 112 12.98 -10.94 -14.12
CA VAL A 112 12.44 -10.04 -13.12
C VAL A 112 11.46 -9.07 -13.78
N PHE A 113 10.29 -8.89 -13.19
CA PHE A 113 9.31 -7.91 -13.61
C PHE A 113 8.99 -7.01 -12.43
N THR A 114 9.13 -5.69 -12.52
CA THR A 114 8.69 -4.83 -11.42
C THR A 114 7.21 -4.47 -11.62
N TYR A 115 6.40 -4.47 -10.56
CA TYR A 115 4.96 -4.18 -10.63
C TYR A 115 4.65 -2.87 -9.90
N ALA A 116 4.65 -1.75 -10.63
CA ALA A 116 4.37 -0.41 -10.11
C ALA A 116 5.15 -0.10 -8.82
N VAL A 117 6.47 -0.29 -8.85
CA VAL A 117 7.32 -0.02 -7.68
C VAL A 117 7.38 1.49 -7.40
N GLY A 118 7.36 1.85 -6.12
CA GLY A 118 7.69 3.18 -5.65
C GLY A 118 9.16 3.27 -5.29
N ALA A 119 9.83 4.34 -5.71
CA ALA A 119 11.23 4.59 -5.42
C ALA A 119 11.41 5.97 -4.77
N GLY A 120 12.32 6.07 -3.79
CA GLY A 120 12.73 7.34 -3.20
C GLY A 120 12.52 7.45 -1.68
N PRO A 121 13.38 8.22 -0.98
CA PRO A 121 14.63 8.79 -1.49
C PRO A 121 15.69 7.70 -1.74
N LEU A 122 16.40 7.79 -2.86
CA LEU A 122 17.43 6.84 -3.28
C LEU A 122 18.69 7.62 -3.70
N THR A 123 19.57 7.87 -2.75
CA THR A 123 20.77 8.72 -2.89
C THR A 123 22.04 8.02 -2.47
N ASP A 124 21.95 6.87 -1.77
CA ASP A 124 23.11 6.07 -1.39
C ASP A 124 23.66 5.33 -2.62
N GLU A 125 24.93 5.57 -2.95
CA GLU A 125 25.52 5.03 -4.19
C GLU A 125 25.50 3.50 -4.25
N ALA A 126 25.61 2.81 -3.11
CA ALA A 126 25.55 1.36 -3.10
C ALA A 126 24.11 0.84 -3.32
N ASP A 127 23.08 1.57 -2.88
CA ASP A 127 21.69 1.28 -3.23
C ASP A 127 21.43 1.58 -4.73
N CYS A 128 21.91 2.72 -5.25
CA CYS A 128 21.82 3.07 -6.67
C CYS A 128 22.52 2.03 -7.56
N ALA A 129 23.74 1.61 -7.19
CA ALA A 129 24.47 0.57 -7.92
C ALA A 129 23.71 -0.75 -7.93
N SER A 130 23.06 -1.13 -6.82
CA SER A 130 22.24 -2.34 -6.77
C SER A 130 21.02 -2.24 -7.68
N VAL A 131 20.37 -1.08 -7.75
CA VAL A 131 19.25 -0.82 -8.68
C VAL A 131 19.72 -0.98 -10.13
N ARG A 132 20.83 -0.32 -10.51
CA ARG A 132 21.39 -0.44 -11.87
C ARG A 132 21.73 -1.89 -12.21
N ALA A 133 22.40 -2.60 -11.31
CA ALA A 133 22.84 -3.98 -11.55
C ALA A 133 21.70 -5.00 -11.67
N THR A 134 20.53 -4.73 -11.09
CA THR A 134 19.40 -5.67 -11.08
C THR A 134 18.29 -5.27 -12.03
N LEU A 135 17.94 -3.99 -12.12
CA LEU A 135 16.82 -3.54 -12.95
C LEU A 135 17.21 -3.29 -14.41
N SER A 136 18.50 -3.18 -14.76
CA SER A 136 18.91 -3.05 -16.17
C SER A 136 18.49 -4.27 -16.99
N ASP A 137 18.62 -5.47 -16.42
CA ASP A 137 18.30 -6.75 -17.07
C ASP A 137 16.89 -7.27 -16.75
N ALA A 138 16.05 -6.47 -16.09
CA ALA A 138 14.66 -6.88 -15.83
C ALA A 138 13.89 -7.04 -17.16
N ALA A 139 12.96 -7.99 -17.21
CA ALA A 139 12.05 -8.14 -18.35
C ALA A 139 11.28 -6.83 -18.60
N GLU A 140 10.81 -6.21 -17.52
CA GLU A 140 10.12 -4.93 -17.58
C GLU A 140 10.29 -4.14 -16.28
N VAL A 141 10.38 -2.81 -16.43
CA VAL A 141 10.37 -1.87 -15.30
C VAL A 141 9.14 -0.97 -15.38
N THR A 142 8.27 -1.09 -14.38
CA THR A 142 7.07 -0.29 -14.19
C THR A 142 7.10 0.33 -12.80
N VAL A 143 6.76 1.62 -12.75
CA VAL A 143 6.69 2.40 -11.51
C VAL A 143 5.29 2.97 -11.35
N ARG A 144 4.91 3.32 -10.12
CA ARG A 144 3.55 3.80 -9.83
C ARG A 144 3.35 5.30 -10.11
N ASP A 145 4.41 6.09 -10.12
CA ASP A 145 4.36 7.55 -10.23
C ASP A 145 5.62 8.11 -10.95
N GLU A 146 5.54 9.36 -11.41
CA GLU A 146 6.64 10.00 -12.16
C GLU A 146 7.84 10.31 -11.26
N GLU A 147 7.62 10.60 -9.97
CA GLU A 147 8.71 10.82 -9.01
C GLU A 147 9.60 9.58 -8.91
N SER A 148 9.00 8.39 -8.79
CA SER A 148 9.71 7.12 -8.75
C SER A 148 10.49 6.86 -10.03
N LYS A 149 9.97 7.27 -11.20
CA LYS A 149 10.69 7.17 -12.46
C LYS A 149 11.94 8.04 -12.43
N LEU A 150 11.79 9.33 -12.08
CA LEU A 150 12.90 10.27 -11.99
C LEU A 150 13.97 9.78 -11.01
N VAL A 151 13.57 9.26 -9.85
CA VAL A 151 14.50 8.68 -8.87
C VAL A 151 15.31 7.51 -9.45
N LEU A 152 14.68 6.64 -10.24
CA LEU A 152 15.41 5.53 -10.87
C LEU A 152 16.32 6.01 -12.01
N GLU A 153 15.89 6.99 -12.80
CA GLU A 153 16.71 7.64 -13.84
C GLU A 153 17.93 8.33 -13.23
N ASP A 154 17.75 9.09 -12.15
CA ASP A 154 18.81 9.76 -11.40
C ASP A 154 19.76 8.77 -10.72
N ALA A 155 19.26 7.60 -10.30
CA ALA A 155 20.09 6.50 -9.83
C ALA A 155 20.92 5.85 -10.95
N GLY A 156 20.74 6.29 -12.21
CA GLY A 156 21.50 5.86 -13.40
C GLY A 156 20.92 4.63 -14.11
N LEU A 157 19.63 4.35 -13.94
CA LEU A 157 18.95 3.26 -14.64
C LEU A 157 18.67 3.64 -16.11
N ASN A 158 19.57 3.25 -17.01
CA ASN A 158 19.50 3.59 -18.44
C ASN A 158 18.64 2.60 -19.25
N ARG A 159 17.32 2.57 -19.00
CA ARG A 159 16.36 1.76 -19.79
C ARG A 159 14.97 2.40 -19.82
N ALA A 160 14.08 1.85 -20.65
CA ALA A 160 12.68 2.23 -20.63
C ALA A 160 12.03 1.88 -19.27
N ILE A 161 11.39 2.88 -18.66
CA ILE A 161 10.61 2.79 -17.44
C ILE A 161 9.17 3.22 -17.77
N THR A 162 8.20 2.37 -17.48
CA THR A 162 6.78 2.67 -17.72
C THR A 162 6.12 3.17 -16.45
N VAL A 163 5.53 4.37 -16.48
CA VAL A 163 4.72 4.89 -15.37
C VAL A 163 3.29 4.37 -15.49
N THR A 164 2.76 3.84 -14.40
CA THR A 164 1.43 3.21 -14.34
C THR A 164 0.59 3.84 -13.22
N GLY A 165 0.23 3.08 -12.19
CA GLY A 165 -0.49 3.57 -11.01
C GLY A 165 -0.35 2.58 -9.85
N ASP A 166 -0.62 3.05 -8.64
CA ASP A 166 -0.53 2.22 -7.44
C ASP A 166 -1.55 1.06 -7.50
N PRO A 167 -1.12 -0.22 -7.34
CA PRO A 167 -2.03 -1.36 -7.46
C PRO A 167 -3.20 -1.35 -6.49
N ALA A 168 -3.07 -0.69 -5.33
CA ALA A 168 -4.15 -0.58 -4.36
C ALA A 168 -5.40 0.13 -4.92
N LEU A 169 -5.27 0.89 -6.01
CA LEU A 169 -6.40 1.50 -6.73
C LEU A 169 -7.32 0.46 -7.39
N LEU A 170 -6.86 -0.77 -7.57
CA LEU A 170 -7.63 -1.87 -8.14
C LEU A 170 -8.32 -2.73 -7.08
N LEU A 171 -8.20 -2.37 -5.80
CA LEU A 171 -8.87 -3.08 -4.73
C LEU A 171 -10.38 -2.92 -4.88
N GLU A 172 -11.09 -4.05 -4.93
CA GLU A 172 -12.55 -4.07 -4.98
C GLU A 172 -13.12 -4.11 -3.56
N PRO A 173 -14.17 -3.32 -3.28
CA PRO A 173 -14.80 -3.33 -1.97
C PRO A 173 -15.73 -4.54 -1.81
N GLY A 174 -15.89 -4.99 -0.57
CA GLY A 174 -16.99 -5.83 -0.14
C GLY A 174 -18.16 -5.01 0.41
N ASP A 175 -18.90 -5.63 1.32
CA ASP A 175 -20.12 -5.11 1.96
C ASP A 175 -20.12 -5.20 3.49
N GLY A 176 -19.00 -5.60 4.13
CA GLY A 176 -18.94 -5.89 5.56
C GLY A 176 -18.75 -4.69 6.49
N GLY A 177 -18.57 -3.48 5.96
CA GLY A 177 -18.11 -2.30 6.72
C GLY A 177 -18.99 -1.94 7.91
N GLY A 178 -20.31 -1.96 7.73
CA GLY A 178 -21.26 -1.65 8.81
C GLY A 178 -21.27 -2.68 9.94
N GLU A 179 -20.95 -3.94 9.66
CA GLU A 179 -20.84 -4.99 10.69
C GLU A 179 -19.54 -4.87 11.48
N LEU A 180 -18.44 -4.58 10.79
CA LEU A 180 -17.13 -4.34 11.40
C LEU A 180 -17.17 -3.14 12.36
N LEU A 181 -17.76 -2.02 11.91
CA LEU A 181 -17.95 -0.84 12.77
C LEU A 181 -18.83 -1.14 13.99
N ARG A 182 -19.86 -1.97 13.83
CA ARG A 182 -20.71 -2.39 14.96
C ARG A 182 -19.95 -3.25 15.96
N ALA A 183 -19.09 -4.16 15.48
CA ALA A 183 -18.24 -4.98 16.34
C ALA A 183 -17.27 -4.12 17.16
N GLU A 184 -16.89 -2.96 16.64
CA GLU A 184 -16.08 -1.94 17.32
C GLU A 184 -16.89 -0.93 18.13
N ALA A 185 -18.19 -1.19 18.35
CA ALA A 185 -19.08 -0.30 19.09
C ALA A 185 -19.15 1.14 18.55
N VAL A 186 -18.94 1.34 17.24
CA VAL A 186 -19.14 2.64 16.60
C VAL A 186 -20.65 2.92 16.48
N PRO A 187 -21.12 4.11 16.89
CA PRO A 187 -22.55 4.46 16.86
C PRO A 187 -23.13 4.48 15.44
N ARG A 188 -24.44 4.24 15.33
CA ARG A 188 -25.20 4.26 14.06
C ARG A 188 -26.03 5.53 13.93
N GLY A 189 -26.33 5.90 12.69
CA GLY A 189 -27.21 7.04 12.39
C GLY A 189 -26.59 8.41 12.70
N VAL A 190 -25.28 8.42 12.94
CA VAL A 190 -24.48 9.63 13.13
C VAL A 190 -23.52 9.78 11.96
N ARG A 191 -23.03 11.00 11.74
CA ARG A 191 -21.99 11.25 10.74
C ARG A 191 -20.67 10.66 11.23
N LEU A 192 -19.95 9.97 10.36
CA LEU A 192 -18.66 9.36 10.67
C LEU A 192 -17.55 10.09 9.95
N VAL A 193 -16.56 10.56 10.69
CA VAL A 193 -15.34 11.15 10.13
C VAL A 193 -14.20 10.18 10.38
N GLY A 194 -13.55 9.69 9.33
CA GLY A 194 -12.36 8.85 9.48
C GLY A 194 -11.09 9.66 9.63
N MET A 195 -10.27 9.33 10.61
CA MET A 195 -8.93 9.91 10.78
C MET A 195 -7.86 8.82 10.74
N SER A 196 -6.88 8.96 9.83
CA SER A 196 -5.71 8.07 9.80
C SER A 196 -4.45 8.86 10.14
N VAL A 197 -3.89 8.57 11.31
CA VAL A 197 -2.81 9.33 11.95
C VAL A 197 -1.58 8.47 12.14
N ARG A 198 -0.40 9.11 12.18
CA ARG A 198 0.90 8.48 12.42
C ARG A 198 1.88 9.51 13.00
N GLU A 199 3.14 9.14 13.21
CA GLU A 199 4.18 10.05 13.69
C GLU A 199 4.36 11.26 12.76
N PRO A 200 4.69 12.45 13.30
CA PRO A 200 5.02 13.61 12.47
C PRO A 200 6.27 13.27 11.64
N GLY A 201 6.07 13.14 10.33
CA GLY A 201 7.16 12.90 9.38
C GLY A 201 8.05 14.15 9.20
N ARG A 202 9.04 14.06 8.31
CA ARG A 202 9.96 15.18 7.96
C ARG A 202 9.27 16.47 7.53
N ALA A 203 8.01 16.42 7.11
CA ALA A 203 7.25 17.61 6.74
C ALA A 203 6.73 18.43 7.93
N ALA A 204 6.81 17.93 9.16
CA ALA A 204 6.44 18.65 10.39
C ALA A 204 7.66 18.88 11.29
N GLU A 205 8.84 19.14 10.69
CA GLU A 205 10.10 19.38 11.42
C GLU A 205 10.04 20.50 12.46
N HIS A 206 9.04 21.38 12.41
CA HIS A 206 8.85 22.50 13.32
C HIS A 206 7.88 22.22 14.48
N LEU A 207 7.18 21.08 14.48
CA LEU A 207 6.30 20.64 15.55
C LEU A 207 6.90 19.39 16.20
N ASP A 208 6.93 19.38 17.54
CA ASP A 208 7.18 18.13 18.25
C ASP A 208 5.95 17.21 18.16
N GLU A 209 6.13 15.94 18.53
CA GLU A 209 5.09 14.93 18.45
C GLU A 209 3.83 15.31 19.25
N ASP A 210 3.99 15.93 20.41
CA ASP A 210 2.88 16.34 21.27
C ASP A 210 2.09 17.51 20.68
N GLY A 211 2.78 18.58 20.24
CA GLY A 211 2.12 19.71 19.57
C GLY A 211 1.39 19.29 18.30
N TYR A 212 1.89 18.27 17.62
CA TYR A 212 1.21 17.68 16.47
C TYR A 212 -0.06 16.91 16.86
N HIS A 213 -0.02 16.13 17.96
CA HIS A 213 -1.22 15.46 18.47
C HIS A 213 -2.28 16.45 18.92
N GLN A 214 -1.89 17.56 19.54
CA GLN A 214 -2.81 18.65 19.92
C GLN A 214 -3.48 19.31 18.69
N LEU A 215 -2.73 19.51 17.60
CA LEU A 215 -3.28 20.02 16.34
C LEU A 215 -4.36 19.08 15.78
N LEU A 216 -4.07 17.77 15.73
CA LEU A 216 -5.02 16.77 15.25
C LEU A 216 -6.24 16.62 16.19
N ALA A 217 -6.04 16.78 17.49
CA ALA A 217 -7.13 16.79 18.47
C ALA A 217 -8.07 17.97 18.22
N SER A 218 -7.52 19.16 17.98
CA SER A 218 -8.28 20.36 17.61
C SER A 218 -9.09 20.17 16.33
N VAL A 219 -8.54 19.42 15.37
CA VAL A 219 -9.27 19.02 14.14
C VAL A 219 -10.43 18.08 14.47
N GLY A 220 -10.18 17.06 15.30
CA GLY A 220 -11.22 16.14 15.77
C GLY A 220 -12.38 16.86 16.47
N ASP A 221 -12.05 17.71 17.44
CA ASP A 221 -13.04 18.49 18.22
C ASP A 221 -13.83 19.45 17.31
N PHE A 222 -13.16 20.13 16.37
CA PHE A 222 -13.84 20.97 15.40
C PHE A 222 -14.89 20.18 14.60
N LEU A 223 -14.56 18.97 14.14
CA LEU A 223 -15.47 18.16 13.35
C LEU A 223 -16.63 17.61 14.18
N VAL A 224 -16.40 17.26 15.45
CA VAL A 224 -17.45 16.89 16.39
C VAL A 224 -18.45 18.04 16.54
N HIS A 225 -17.97 19.26 16.80
CA HIS A 225 -18.85 20.41 17.02
C HIS A 225 -19.52 20.93 15.73
N ARG A 226 -18.77 21.00 14.62
CA ARG A 226 -19.25 21.57 13.35
C ARG A 226 -20.21 20.64 12.62
N LEU A 227 -19.93 19.34 12.65
CA LEU A 227 -20.64 18.34 11.87
C LEU A 227 -21.53 17.43 12.71
N GLU A 228 -21.52 17.57 14.04
CA GLU A 228 -22.14 16.60 14.97
C GLU A 228 -21.62 15.19 14.72
N ALA A 229 -20.36 15.08 14.31
CA ALA A 229 -19.75 13.81 13.90
C ALA A 229 -19.34 12.93 15.08
N HIS A 230 -19.05 11.68 14.76
CA HIS A 230 -18.27 10.77 15.58
C HIS A 230 -16.97 10.45 14.83
N VAL A 231 -15.83 10.69 15.48
CA VAL A 231 -14.51 10.53 14.87
C VAL A 231 -14.06 9.08 15.00
N VAL A 232 -13.75 8.43 13.88
CA VAL A 232 -13.26 7.06 13.85
C VAL A 232 -11.79 7.07 13.41
N PHE A 233 -10.88 6.76 14.33
CA PHE A 233 -9.49 6.59 13.97
C PHE A 233 -9.29 5.23 13.30
N VAL A 234 -8.74 5.23 12.08
CA VAL A 234 -8.50 4.05 11.25
C VAL A 234 -6.98 3.80 11.12
N PRO A 235 -6.40 2.93 11.97
CA PRO A 235 -5.00 2.54 11.89
C PRO A 235 -4.72 1.76 10.59
N MET A 236 -3.62 2.09 9.91
CA MET A 236 -3.14 1.34 8.74
C MET A 236 -1.93 0.47 9.07
N GLU A 237 -1.29 0.74 10.19
CA GLU A 237 -0.26 -0.08 10.83
C GLU A 237 -0.49 -0.15 12.34
N ARG A 238 0.20 -1.08 13.01
CA ARG A 238 0.06 -1.28 14.46
C ARG A 238 0.49 -0.05 15.29
N ASP A 239 1.52 0.68 14.88
CA ASP A 239 2.00 1.86 15.64
C ASP A 239 1.04 3.06 15.51
N ASP A 240 0.19 3.09 14.46
CA ASP A 240 -0.82 4.15 14.30
C ASP A 240 -1.81 4.17 15.47
N ILE A 241 -2.07 3.03 16.12
CA ILE A 241 -2.94 2.94 17.31
C ILE A 241 -2.39 3.82 18.44
N ARG A 242 -1.07 3.82 18.65
CA ARG A 242 -0.43 4.63 19.70
C ARG A 242 -0.64 6.11 19.42
N HIS A 243 -0.44 6.54 18.18
CA HIS A 243 -0.65 7.92 17.78
C HIS A 243 -2.13 8.32 17.85
N ALA A 244 -3.06 7.44 17.45
CA ALA A 244 -4.48 7.68 17.59
C ALA A 244 -4.87 7.94 19.05
N HIS A 245 -4.42 7.10 19.99
CA HIS A 245 -4.68 7.34 21.41
C HIS A 245 -4.05 8.62 21.95
N ALA A 246 -2.85 8.98 21.49
CA ALA A 246 -2.20 10.21 21.89
C ALA A 246 -2.98 11.45 21.41
N VAL A 247 -3.52 11.42 20.19
CA VAL A 247 -4.46 12.45 19.70
C VAL A 247 -5.72 12.48 20.57
N VAL A 248 -6.33 11.32 20.83
CA VAL A 248 -7.56 11.23 21.67
C VAL A 248 -7.33 11.80 23.08
N SER A 249 -6.14 11.61 23.68
CA SER A 249 -5.85 12.16 25.01
C SER A 249 -5.81 13.69 25.07
N HIS A 250 -5.68 14.36 23.92
CA HIS A 250 -5.72 15.81 23.81
C HIS A 250 -7.08 16.34 23.34
N MET A 251 -8.01 15.47 22.94
CA MET A 251 -9.35 15.89 22.52
C MET A 251 -10.21 16.29 23.71
N ILE A 252 -10.99 17.35 23.53
CA ILE A 252 -12.02 17.76 24.50
C ILE A 252 -13.19 16.76 24.45
N GLU A 253 -13.61 16.36 23.26
CA GLU A 253 -14.76 15.48 23.02
C GLU A 253 -14.32 14.02 22.83
N ALA A 254 -13.47 13.52 23.74
CA ALA A 254 -12.87 12.19 23.62
C ALA A 254 -13.91 11.03 23.61
N GLU A 255 -15.09 11.23 24.19
CA GLU A 255 -16.21 10.28 24.14
C GLU A 255 -16.90 10.21 22.77
N ARG A 256 -16.67 11.21 21.91
CA ARG A 256 -17.20 11.29 20.55
C ARG A 256 -16.22 10.70 19.52
N CYS A 257 -15.31 9.85 19.95
CA CYS A 257 -14.39 9.15 19.07
C CYS A 257 -14.26 7.65 19.38
N ARG A 258 -13.72 6.92 18.39
CA ARG A 258 -13.36 5.51 18.52
C ARG A 258 -12.06 5.22 17.79
N VAL A 259 -11.11 4.56 18.45
CA VAL A 259 -9.95 3.95 17.80
C VAL A 259 -10.30 2.51 17.44
N LEU A 260 -10.13 2.13 16.17
CA LEU A 260 -10.33 0.75 15.74
C LEU A 260 -9.14 -0.11 16.17
N HIS A 261 -9.41 -1.33 16.65
CA HIS A 261 -8.40 -2.25 17.18
C HIS A 261 -8.35 -3.59 16.44
N GLY A 262 -9.35 -3.89 15.64
CA GLY A 262 -9.43 -5.12 14.86
C GLY A 262 -8.25 -5.30 13.90
N ALA A 263 -7.90 -6.56 13.66
CA ALA A 263 -6.98 -6.94 12.60
C ALA A 263 -7.78 -7.12 11.29
N TYR A 264 -7.77 -6.09 10.46
CA TYR A 264 -8.56 -6.04 9.23
C TYR A 264 -7.75 -6.46 8.01
N ARG A 265 -8.40 -7.16 7.08
CA ARG A 265 -7.92 -7.30 5.70
C ARG A 265 -8.06 -5.97 4.95
N PRO A 266 -7.27 -5.72 3.89
CA PRO A 266 -7.40 -4.50 3.09
C PRO A 266 -8.82 -4.21 2.59
N GLN A 267 -9.54 -5.20 2.06
CA GLN A 267 -10.94 -5.01 1.65
C GLN A 267 -11.85 -4.59 2.80
N GLN A 268 -11.63 -5.14 4.00
CA GLN A 268 -12.42 -4.80 5.19
C GLN A 268 -12.19 -3.34 5.62
N VAL A 269 -10.95 -2.83 5.51
CA VAL A 269 -10.67 -1.42 5.76
C VAL A 269 -11.32 -0.53 4.70
N LEU A 270 -11.28 -0.92 3.42
CA LEU A 270 -12.00 -0.20 2.36
C LEU A 270 -13.52 -0.18 2.64
N ASP A 271 -14.09 -1.28 3.12
CA ASP A 271 -15.51 -1.36 3.47
C ASP A 271 -15.89 -0.45 4.64
N ILE A 272 -15.01 -0.38 5.65
CA ILE A 272 -15.14 0.57 6.76
C ILE A 272 -15.09 2.01 6.23
N VAL A 273 -14.11 2.31 5.37
CA VAL A 273 -13.95 3.65 4.78
C VAL A 273 -15.16 4.07 3.97
N LYS A 274 -15.85 3.15 3.27
CA LYS A 274 -17.11 3.40 2.57
C LYS A 274 -18.27 3.83 3.48
N GLN A 275 -18.17 3.62 4.79
CA GLN A 275 -19.20 4.06 5.75
C GLN A 275 -18.95 5.47 6.28
N LEU A 276 -17.83 6.11 5.91
CA LEU A 276 -17.47 7.44 6.37
C LEU A 276 -18.13 8.52 5.51
N ASP A 277 -18.32 9.70 6.10
CA ASP A 277 -18.80 10.90 5.40
C ASP A 277 -17.65 11.83 4.98
N LEU A 278 -16.51 11.75 5.66
CA LEU A 278 -15.31 12.55 5.42
C LEU A 278 -14.08 11.76 5.87
N ALA A 279 -12.98 11.84 5.12
CA ALA A 279 -11.72 11.17 5.45
C ALA A 279 -10.58 12.17 5.59
N ILE A 280 -9.81 12.09 6.68
CA ILE A 280 -8.66 12.94 6.93
C ILE A 280 -7.49 12.03 7.23
N GLY A 281 -6.36 12.15 6.53
CA GLY A 281 -5.32 11.15 6.75
C GLY A 281 -3.93 11.50 6.27
N MET A 282 -2.97 10.90 6.95
CA MET A 282 -1.53 10.94 6.66
C MET A 282 -1.05 9.70 5.90
N ARG A 283 -1.80 8.60 5.99
CA ARG A 283 -1.48 7.33 5.34
C ARG A 283 -1.99 7.34 3.90
N LEU A 284 -1.08 7.23 2.93
CA LEU A 284 -1.42 7.21 1.50
C LEU A 284 -2.54 6.21 1.18
N HIS A 285 -2.44 4.96 1.65
CA HIS A 285 -3.43 3.94 1.33
C HIS A 285 -4.80 4.18 1.96
N PHE A 286 -4.89 4.86 3.10
CA PHE A 286 -6.17 5.30 3.66
C PHE A 286 -6.84 6.31 2.72
N LEU A 287 -6.05 7.24 2.16
CA LEU A 287 -6.54 8.23 1.19
C LEU A 287 -6.90 7.59 -0.15
N ILE A 288 -6.15 6.56 -0.60
CA ILE A 288 -6.53 5.76 -1.76
C ILE A 288 -7.89 5.12 -1.53
N PHE A 289 -8.12 4.48 -0.38
CA PHE A 289 -9.41 3.87 -0.06
C PHE A 289 -10.55 4.89 -0.02
N ALA A 290 -10.33 6.07 0.56
CA ALA A 290 -11.32 7.14 0.57
C ALA A 290 -11.65 7.63 -0.84
N ALA A 291 -10.64 7.77 -1.70
CA ALA A 291 -10.83 8.14 -3.10
C ALA A 291 -11.60 7.07 -3.90
N LEU A 292 -11.33 5.77 -3.64
CA LEU A 292 -12.07 4.66 -4.26
C LEU A 292 -13.52 4.60 -3.80
N ALA A 293 -13.77 4.92 -2.52
CA ALA A 293 -15.09 4.99 -1.93
C ALA A 293 -15.88 6.26 -2.31
N GLY A 294 -15.25 7.22 -3.00
CA GLY A 294 -15.86 8.49 -3.35
C GLY A 294 -16.14 9.40 -2.14
N ILE A 295 -15.38 9.22 -1.05
CA ILE A 295 -15.52 10.00 0.17
C ILE A 295 -14.71 11.29 0.04
N PRO A 296 -15.28 12.48 0.36
CA PRO A 296 -14.50 13.71 0.38
C PRO A 296 -13.34 13.54 1.35
N LEU A 297 -12.14 13.94 0.94
CA LEU A 297 -10.95 13.68 1.73
C LEU A 297 -10.05 14.90 1.83
N LEU A 298 -9.45 15.06 3.01
CA LEU A 298 -8.37 16.00 3.27
C LEU A 298 -7.08 15.21 3.47
N PRO A 299 -6.19 15.17 2.47
CA PRO A 299 -4.85 14.68 2.66
C PRO A 299 -4.15 15.61 3.64
N LEU A 300 -3.46 15.03 4.59
CA LEU A 300 -2.51 15.77 5.40
C LEU A 300 -1.10 15.44 4.86
N PRO A 301 -0.59 16.25 3.91
CA PRO A 301 0.61 15.90 3.15
C PRO A 301 1.87 16.08 3.99
N TYR A 302 2.24 15.01 4.71
CA TYR A 302 3.50 14.97 5.47
C TYR A 302 4.61 14.14 4.83
N ALA A 303 4.30 13.49 3.71
CA ALA A 303 5.25 12.78 2.86
C ALA A 303 4.98 13.16 1.40
N GLY A 304 6.03 13.27 0.57
CA GLY A 304 5.91 13.64 -0.86
C GLY A 304 4.83 12.85 -1.58
N LYS A 305 4.81 11.52 -1.38
CA LYS A 305 3.79 10.62 -1.93
C LYS A 305 2.34 11.00 -1.65
N VAL A 306 2.01 11.53 -0.46
CA VAL A 306 0.65 11.95 -0.11
C VAL A 306 0.28 13.23 -0.86
N PHE A 307 1.24 14.15 -0.93
CA PHE A 307 1.09 15.40 -1.65
C PHE A 307 0.87 15.17 -3.15
N ASP A 308 1.66 14.28 -3.76
CA ASP A 308 1.53 13.96 -5.18
C ASP A 308 0.23 13.22 -5.48
N PHE A 309 -0.15 12.26 -4.62
CA PHE A 309 -1.45 11.61 -4.75
C PHE A 309 -2.60 12.62 -4.68
N ALA A 310 -2.58 13.53 -3.69
CA ALA A 310 -3.57 14.59 -3.54
C ALA A 310 -3.71 15.43 -4.83
N GLN A 311 -2.59 15.86 -5.40
CA GLN A 311 -2.59 16.59 -6.67
C GLN A 311 -3.15 15.75 -7.82
N GLN A 312 -2.83 14.46 -7.89
CA GLN A 312 -3.26 13.57 -8.97
C GLN A 312 -4.78 13.31 -8.96
N ILE A 313 -5.40 13.22 -7.79
CA ILE A 313 -6.86 13.08 -7.65
C ILE A 313 -7.60 14.42 -7.56
N GLY A 314 -6.88 15.55 -7.51
CA GLY A 314 -7.51 16.87 -7.37
C GLY A 314 -8.08 17.16 -5.99
N ALA A 315 -7.57 16.48 -4.95
CA ALA A 315 -7.85 16.78 -3.56
C ALA A 315 -6.99 17.97 -3.07
N PRO A 316 -7.32 18.60 -1.93
CA PRO A 316 -6.51 19.68 -1.38
C PRO A 316 -5.06 19.24 -1.16
N ALA A 317 -4.12 19.96 -1.78
CA ALA A 317 -2.69 19.72 -1.65
C ALA A 317 -2.08 20.82 -0.77
N LEU A 318 -2.25 20.68 0.56
CA LEU A 318 -1.83 21.69 1.54
C LEU A 318 -0.32 21.96 1.45
N ARG A 319 0.08 23.24 1.49
CA ARG A 319 1.49 23.68 1.47
C ARG A 319 1.76 24.68 2.60
N GLY A 320 3.01 24.72 3.07
CA GLY A 320 3.49 25.74 4.01
C GLY A 320 2.70 25.81 5.32
N VAL A 321 2.50 27.01 5.84
CA VAL A 321 1.88 27.30 7.16
C VAL A 321 0.50 26.66 7.33
N ILE A 322 -0.23 26.41 6.24
CA ILE A 322 -1.58 25.82 6.28
C ILE A 322 -1.58 24.41 6.89
N ARG A 323 -0.45 23.69 6.82
CA ARG A 323 -0.31 22.33 7.36
C ARG A 323 0.04 22.28 8.85
N GLU A 324 0.52 23.39 9.42
CA GLU A 324 1.10 23.46 10.77
C GLU A 324 0.27 24.32 11.72
N ALA A 325 -0.75 25.01 11.20
CA ALA A 325 -1.63 25.88 12.00
C ALA A 325 -3.08 25.40 11.94
N ALA A 326 -3.72 25.32 13.11
CA ALA A 326 -5.11 24.88 13.23
C ALA A 326 -6.06 25.73 12.37
N GLY A 327 -6.02 27.05 12.47
CA GLY A 327 -6.95 27.95 11.79
C GLY A 327 -7.11 27.70 10.27
N PRO A 328 -6.01 27.76 9.48
CA PRO A 328 -6.07 27.46 8.06
C PRO A 328 -6.54 26.05 7.72
N LEU A 329 -6.14 25.05 8.52
CA LEU A 329 -6.54 23.66 8.33
C LEU A 329 -8.05 23.47 8.54
N LEU A 330 -8.60 24.06 9.60
CA LEU A 330 -10.03 24.06 9.90
C LEU A 330 -10.82 24.78 8.81
N ALA A 331 -10.31 25.89 8.29
CA ALA A 331 -10.95 26.62 7.19
C ALA A 331 -10.99 25.82 5.87
N GLU A 332 -9.95 25.02 5.57
CA GLU A 332 -10.01 24.10 4.43
C GLU A 332 -10.99 22.95 4.66
N LEU A 333 -11.07 22.41 5.87
CA LEU A 333 -12.04 21.37 6.22
C LEU A 333 -13.48 21.84 6.06
N ASP A 334 -13.79 23.03 6.56
CA ASP A 334 -15.13 23.63 6.43
C ASP A 334 -15.50 23.83 4.96
N ARG A 335 -14.57 24.37 4.15
CA ARG A 335 -14.78 24.54 2.71
C ARG A 335 -14.93 23.21 1.98
N LEU A 336 -14.09 22.22 2.29
CA LEU A 336 -14.16 20.88 1.73
C LEU A 336 -15.52 20.24 2.00
N TRP A 337 -16.05 20.41 3.21
CA TRP A 337 -17.34 19.87 3.60
C TRP A 337 -18.51 20.54 2.85
N ASP A 338 -18.49 21.86 2.74
CA ASP A 338 -19.55 22.62 2.06
C ASP A 338 -19.53 22.40 0.54
N GLU A 339 -18.34 22.31 -0.07
CA GLU A 339 -18.15 22.08 -1.51
C GLU A 339 -18.11 20.60 -1.91
N ARG A 340 -18.36 19.68 -0.96
CA ARG A 340 -18.14 18.24 -1.15
C ARG A 340 -18.76 17.65 -2.43
N PRO A 341 -19.98 18.01 -2.90
CA PRO A 341 -20.54 17.33 -4.09
C PRO A 341 -19.70 17.59 -5.34
N ALA A 342 -19.24 18.83 -5.53
CA ALA A 342 -18.41 19.21 -6.67
C ALA A 342 -16.99 18.61 -6.55
N ARG A 343 -16.42 18.64 -5.34
CA ARG A 343 -15.09 18.08 -5.07
C ARG A 343 -15.04 16.57 -5.27
N VAL A 344 -16.04 15.84 -4.78
CA VAL A 344 -16.17 14.39 -4.98
C VAL A 344 -16.35 14.05 -6.45
N ALA A 345 -17.19 14.79 -7.19
CA ALA A 345 -17.36 14.55 -8.63
C ALA A 345 -16.04 14.71 -9.41
N HIS A 346 -15.28 15.79 -9.13
CA HIS A 346 -13.97 16.01 -9.74
C HIS A 346 -12.97 14.92 -9.36
N MET A 347 -12.92 14.57 -8.07
CA MET A 347 -12.04 13.53 -7.55
C MET A 347 -12.33 12.17 -8.18
N ASN A 348 -13.59 11.77 -8.25
CA ASN A 348 -13.99 10.48 -8.82
C ASN A 348 -13.58 10.34 -10.29
N ALA A 349 -13.73 11.41 -11.09
CA ALA A 349 -13.29 11.41 -12.48
C ALA A 349 -11.78 11.17 -12.61
N ARG A 350 -10.97 11.79 -11.73
CA ARG A 350 -9.52 11.64 -11.74
C ARG A 350 -9.07 10.29 -11.19
N THR A 351 -9.69 9.82 -10.11
CA THR A 351 -9.47 8.48 -9.55
C THR A 351 -9.76 7.40 -10.60
N ALA A 352 -10.82 7.53 -11.41
CA ALA A 352 -11.12 6.59 -12.49
C ALA A 352 -9.99 6.48 -13.52
N VAL A 353 -9.40 7.62 -13.93
CA VAL A 353 -8.23 7.63 -14.83
C VAL A 353 -7.04 6.91 -14.20
N MET A 354 -6.80 7.15 -12.90
CA MET A 354 -5.72 6.48 -12.17
C MET A 354 -5.95 4.97 -12.05
N ARG A 355 -7.20 4.52 -11.83
CA ARG A 355 -7.57 3.09 -11.84
C ARG A 355 -7.24 2.45 -13.19
N THR A 356 -7.57 3.11 -14.31
CA THR A 356 -7.21 2.62 -15.64
C THR A 356 -5.69 2.51 -15.80
N ARG A 357 -4.90 3.47 -15.30
CA ARG A 357 -3.44 3.39 -15.34
C ARG A 357 -2.87 2.28 -14.46
N ALA A 358 -3.41 2.08 -13.26
CA ALA A 358 -2.99 1.00 -12.36
C ALA A 358 -3.25 -0.39 -12.99
N ALA A 359 -4.36 -0.55 -13.72
CA ALA A 359 -4.70 -1.81 -14.41
C ALA A 359 -3.67 -2.21 -15.48
N GLN A 360 -3.00 -1.23 -16.11
CA GLN A 360 -2.02 -1.47 -17.17
C GLN A 360 -0.86 -2.35 -16.71
N THR A 361 -0.43 -2.25 -15.44
CA THR A 361 0.66 -3.08 -14.92
C THR A 361 0.29 -4.57 -14.96
N GLY A 362 -0.95 -4.90 -14.57
CA GLY A 362 -1.48 -6.25 -14.65
C GLY A 362 -1.57 -6.75 -16.09
N ASP A 363 -2.08 -5.92 -17.00
CA ASP A 363 -2.20 -6.28 -18.42
C ASP A 363 -0.83 -6.60 -19.05
N ARG A 364 0.18 -5.81 -18.69
CA ARG A 364 1.56 -6.00 -19.18
C ARG A 364 2.19 -7.25 -18.60
N LEU A 365 1.98 -7.52 -17.32
CA LEU A 365 2.43 -8.76 -16.69
C LEU A 365 1.75 -9.97 -17.36
N ILE A 366 0.43 -9.95 -17.56
CA ILE A 366 -0.29 -11.04 -18.23
C ILE A 366 0.25 -11.27 -19.65
N ALA A 367 0.40 -10.19 -20.43
CA ALA A 367 0.95 -10.28 -21.79
C ALA A 367 2.39 -10.81 -21.82
N TYR A 368 3.18 -10.54 -20.77
CA TYR A 368 4.49 -11.15 -20.57
C TYR A 368 4.39 -12.64 -20.23
N LEU A 369 3.50 -13.02 -19.29
CA LEU A 369 3.27 -14.41 -18.87
C LEU A 369 2.76 -15.31 -20.01
N ASP A 370 2.02 -14.76 -20.97
CA ASP A 370 1.52 -15.49 -22.15
C ASP A 370 2.63 -15.85 -23.15
N ARG A 371 3.72 -15.07 -23.14
CA ARG A 371 4.90 -15.31 -23.98
C ARG A 371 5.98 -16.10 -23.25
N ALA A 372 5.92 -16.12 -21.92
CA ALA A 372 6.89 -16.80 -21.09
C ALA A 372 6.75 -18.32 -21.23
N ALA A 373 7.86 -19.00 -21.52
CA ALA A 373 7.89 -20.45 -21.50
C ALA A 373 7.77 -20.96 -20.04
N PRO A 374 6.92 -21.96 -19.75
CA PRO A 374 6.89 -22.60 -18.45
C PRO A 374 8.27 -23.19 -18.12
N ARG A 375 8.78 -22.93 -16.91
CA ARG A 375 9.99 -23.61 -16.43
C ARG A 375 9.65 -25.00 -15.88
N PRO A 376 10.52 -26.01 -16.08
CA PRO A 376 10.29 -27.32 -15.50
C PRO A 376 10.13 -27.19 -13.98
N LEU A 377 9.01 -27.68 -13.45
CA LEU A 377 8.81 -27.81 -12.02
C LEU A 377 9.84 -28.80 -11.48
N VAL A 378 10.88 -28.29 -10.82
CA VAL A 378 11.74 -29.13 -9.99
C VAL A 378 10.89 -29.51 -8.76
N PRO A 379 10.66 -30.80 -8.46
CA PRO A 379 9.88 -31.19 -7.30
C PRO A 379 10.53 -30.60 -6.04
N SER A 380 9.74 -29.89 -5.22
CA SER A 380 10.20 -29.39 -3.93
C SER A 380 10.65 -30.56 -3.07
N THR A 381 11.88 -30.51 -2.56
CA THR A 381 12.36 -31.43 -1.54
C THR A 381 11.91 -30.94 -0.17
N ALA A 382 10.60 -30.85 0.06
CA ALA A 382 10.10 -30.67 1.41
C ALA A 382 10.47 -31.92 2.24
N PRO A 383 11.14 -31.78 3.41
CA PRO A 383 11.36 -32.92 4.27
C PRO A 383 9.98 -33.41 4.75
N THR A 384 9.62 -34.62 4.34
CA THR A 384 8.52 -35.38 4.93
C THR A 384 8.66 -35.32 6.45
N ALA A 385 7.66 -34.77 7.12
CA ALA A 385 7.55 -34.85 8.57
C ALA A 385 7.67 -36.33 8.94
N ALA A 386 8.80 -36.71 9.53
CA ALA A 386 8.98 -38.04 10.09
C ALA A 386 7.93 -38.18 11.20
N ALA A 387 6.98 -39.10 10.98
CA ALA A 387 6.10 -39.58 12.03
C ALA A 387 6.98 -40.13 13.15
N ILE A 388 6.97 -39.44 14.28
CA ILE A 388 7.58 -39.93 15.52
C ILE A 388 6.61 -40.97 16.05
N GLY A 389 6.99 -42.24 15.93
CA GLY A 389 6.38 -43.36 16.64
C GLY A 389 6.88 -43.48 18.07
#